data_AF-A0A7G6YGX8-F1
#
_entry.id   AF-A0A7G6YGX8-F1
#
_cell.length_a   1.000
_cell.length_b   1.000
_cell.length_c   1.000
_cell.angle_alpha   90.00
_cell.angle_beta   90.00
_cell.angle_gamma   90.00
#
_symmetry.space_group_name_H-M   'P 1'
#
loop_
_entity.id
_entity.type
_entity.pdbx_description
1 polymer ?
#
loop_
_entity_poly.entity_id
_entity_poly.type
_entity_poly.pdbx_seq_one_letter_code
_entity_poly.pdbx_strand_id
1 'polypeptide(L)'
;MRPLHKFAFIAGLLIVWPTVVRLVGLVVSPTAVGLISNVLWPFAIIALARSFRGPDEPIVPPRPWWRLTARPPAGWVLGAIYTAGELIGLIFPVPGSHDVVAVVGEVCGLFIGLAFLNSSIRLTLQRRRLQ
;
A
#
# COMPACT_ATOMS: atom_id res chain seq x y z
N MET A 1 -5.83 -8.41 17.25
CA MET A 1 -5.83 -6.93 17.38
C MET A 1 -7.24 -6.41 17.13
N ARG A 2 -7.85 -5.70 18.08
CA ARG A 2 -9.21 -5.14 17.93
C ARG A 2 -9.26 -4.14 16.74
N PRO A 3 -10.37 -4.02 16.00
CA PRO A 3 -10.47 -3.16 14.81
C PRO A 3 -10.09 -1.70 15.10
N LEU A 4 -10.49 -1.16 16.25
CA LEU A 4 -10.15 0.20 16.68
C LEU A 4 -8.64 0.47 16.72
N HIS A 5 -7.82 -0.49 17.17
CA HIS A 5 -6.36 -0.32 17.17
C HIS A 5 -5.79 -0.29 15.76
N LYS A 6 -6.37 -1.04 14.82
CA LYS A 6 -5.94 -0.99 13.41
C LYS A 6 -6.26 0.36 12.80
N PHE A 7 -7.47 0.88 13.05
CA PHE A 7 -7.87 2.22 12.63
C PHE A 7 -6.99 3.32 13.25
N ALA A 8 -6.76 3.28 14.56
CA ALA A 8 -5.89 4.23 15.24
C ALA A 8 -4.45 4.18 14.70
N PHE A 9 -3.94 2.99 14.39
CA PHE A 9 -2.61 2.84 13.78
C PHE A 9 -2.57 3.43 12.36
N ILE A 10 -3.57 3.14 11.52
CA ILE A 10 -3.67 3.71 10.16
C ILE A 10 -3.77 5.24 10.25
N ALA A 11 -4.65 5.77 11.10
CA ALA A 11 -4.81 7.20 11.29
C ALA A 11 -3.52 7.85 11.80
N GLY A 12 -2.86 7.22 12.78
CA GLY A 12 -1.54 7.63 13.27
C GLY A 12 -0.51 7.65 12.15
N LEU A 13 -0.42 6.60 11.33
CA LEU A 13 0.50 6.55 10.19
C LEU A 13 0.20 7.66 9.18
N LEU A 14 -1.07 7.91 8.86
CA LEU A 14 -1.49 8.97 7.93
C LEU A 14 -1.19 10.39 8.44
N ILE A 15 -1.02 10.59 9.75
CA ILE A 15 -0.65 11.88 10.33
C ILE A 15 0.87 11.99 10.51
N VAL A 16 1.49 10.94 11.05
CA VAL A 16 2.92 10.91 11.39
C VAL A 16 3.76 10.94 10.11
N TRP A 17 3.39 10.16 9.09
CA TRP A 17 4.19 10.07 7.87
C TRP A 17 4.34 11.42 7.14
N PRO A 18 3.25 12.15 6.80
CA PRO A 18 3.39 13.47 6.19
C PRO A 18 4.13 14.47 7.08
N THR A 19 3.96 14.38 8.40
CA THR A 19 4.68 15.24 9.36
C THR A 19 6.18 14.99 9.29
N VAL A 20 6.61 13.72 9.32
CA VAL A 20 8.03 13.34 9.21
C VAL A 20 8.61 13.80 7.87
N VAL A 21 7.90 13.54 6.77
CA VAL A 21 8.32 13.96 5.42
C VAL A 21 8.53 15.49 5.37
N ARG A 22 7.61 16.27 5.94
CA ARG A 22 7.73 17.74 6.01
C ARG A 22 8.92 18.19 6.85
N LEU A 23 9.13 17.58 8.02
CA LEU A 23 10.25 17.94 8.90
C LEU A 23 11.60 17.62 8.25
N VAL A 24 11.72 16.47 7.59
CA VAL A 24 12.94 16.10 6.84
C VAL A 24 13.16 17.04 5.65
N GLY A 25 12.08 17.47 4.99
CA GLY A 25 12.12 18.47 3.91
C GLY A 25 12.64 19.86 4.32
N LEU A 26 12.80 20.14 5.62
CA LEU A 26 13.43 21.39 6.09
C LEU A 26 14.96 21.38 5.91
N VAL A 27 15.57 20.19 5.77
CA VAL A 27 17.04 20.02 5.72
C VAL A 27 17.53 19.17 4.55
N VAL A 28 16.61 18.51 3.83
CA VAL A 28 16.91 17.67 2.66
C VAL A 28 16.19 18.24 1.44
N SER A 29 16.78 18.10 0.23
CA SER A 29 16.17 18.62 -1.00
C SER A 29 14.79 17.99 -1.27
N PRO A 30 13.82 18.76 -1.82
CA PRO A 30 12.47 18.24 -2.09
C PRO A 30 12.46 16.99 -2.97
N THR A 31 13.33 16.95 -3.98
CA THR A 31 13.48 15.80 -4.89
C THR A 31 13.92 14.55 -4.14
N ALA A 32 14.95 14.65 -3.29
CA ALA A 32 15.46 13.50 -2.53
C ALA A 32 14.41 12.98 -1.53
N VAL A 33 13.74 13.90 -0.82
CA VAL A 33 12.65 13.54 0.11
C VAL A 33 11.51 12.85 -0.63
N GLY A 34 11.09 13.37 -1.78
CA GLY A 34 10.03 12.78 -2.59
C GLY A 34 10.37 11.38 -3.06
N LEU A 35 11.57 11.16 -3.60
CA LEU A 35 12.03 9.84 -4.05
C LEU A 35 12.09 8.83 -2.90
N ILE A 36 12.72 9.19 -1.78
CA ILE A 36 12.82 8.33 -0.60
C ILE A 36 11.42 7.99 -0.08
N SER A 37 10.53 8.98 -0.01
CA SER A 37 9.17 8.79 0.48
C SER A 37 8.36 7.86 -0.42
N ASN A 38 8.43 8.04 -1.74
CA ASN A 38 7.74 7.21 -2.73
C ASN A 38 8.22 5.76 -2.70
N VAL A 39 9.50 5.52 -2.43
CA VAL A 39 10.05 4.16 -2.29
C VAL A 39 9.66 3.52 -0.96
N LEU A 40 9.74 4.26 0.15
CA LEU A 40 9.46 3.73 1.48
C LEU A 40 7.97 3.46 1.72
N TRP A 41 7.09 4.24 1.09
CA TRP A 41 5.64 4.13 1.28
C TRP A 41 5.07 2.74 0.93
N PRO A 42 5.38 2.13 -0.24
CA PRO A 42 5.01 0.75 -0.53
C PRO A 42 5.45 -0.26 0.53
N PHE A 43 6.69 -0.14 1.04
CA PHE A 43 7.18 -1.04 2.09
C PHE A 43 6.36 -0.87 3.38
N ALA A 44 6.05 0.36 3.77
CA ALA A 44 5.21 0.63 4.93
C ALA A 44 3.80 0.05 4.76
N ILE A 45 3.16 0.25 3.60
CA ILE A 45 1.82 -0.28 3.32
C ILE A 45 1.81 -1.81 3.29
N ILE A 46 2.79 -2.45 2.65
CA ILE A 46 2.91 -3.90 2.59
C ILE A 46 3.17 -4.47 3.99
N ALA A 47 4.07 -3.88 4.76
CA ALA A 47 4.33 -4.28 6.14
C ALA A 47 3.07 -4.17 7.00
N LEU A 48 2.33 -3.06 6.87
CA LEU A 48 1.09 -2.83 7.60
C LEU A 48 0.02 -3.85 7.26
N ALA A 49 -0.21 -4.10 5.96
CA ALA A 49 -1.18 -5.08 5.48
C ALA A 49 -0.85 -6.50 6.01
N ARG A 50 0.43 -6.85 6.05
CA ARG A 50 0.90 -8.14 6.57
C ARG A 50 0.77 -8.25 8.09
N SER A 51 0.94 -7.15 8.82
CA SER A 51 0.74 -7.10 10.28
C SER A 51 -0.73 -7.26 10.68
N PHE A 52 -1.67 -6.83 9.83
CA PHE A 52 -3.10 -7.01 10.08
C PHE A 52 -3.57 -8.43 9.76
N ARG A 53 -3.66 -9.25 10.80
CA ARG A 53 -4.26 -10.61 10.72
C ARG A 53 -5.77 -10.62 10.87
N GLY A 54 -6.39 -11.60 10.19
CA GLY A 54 -7.79 -11.95 10.40
C GLY A 54 -7.99 -12.56 11.80
N PRO A 55 -9.23 -12.57 12.33
CA PRO A 55 -9.51 -13.15 13.65
C PRO A 55 -9.10 -14.62 13.75
N ASP A 56 -9.36 -15.38 12.68
CA ASP A 56 -9.16 -16.83 12.64
C ASP A 56 -7.84 -17.23 11.94
N GLU A 57 -6.94 -16.26 11.73
CA GLU A 57 -5.69 -16.51 11.02
C GLU A 57 -4.58 -16.91 12.02
N PRO A 58 -4.01 -18.11 11.92
CA PRO A 58 -2.99 -18.58 12.85
C PRO A 58 -1.74 -17.71 12.75
N ILE A 59 -1.03 -17.47 13.86
CA ILE A 59 0.20 -16.67 13.89
C ILE A 59 1.36 -17.41 13.23
N VAL A 60 1.45 -18.72 13.47
CA VAL A 60 2.42 -19.65 12.91
C VAL A 60 1.65 -20.70 12.09
N PRO A 61 2.07 -21.02 10.84
CA PRO A 61 3.30 -20.59 10.16
C PRO A 61 3.29 -19.13 9.64
N PRO A 62 4.46 -18.57 9.29
CA PRO A 62 4.55 -17.26 8.65
C PRO A 62 3.68 -17.19 7.37
N ARG A 63 3.03 -16.05 7.17
CA ARG A 63 2.20 -15.81 6.00
C ARG A 63 3.06 -15.84 4.73
N PRO A 64 2.64 -16.52 3.64
CA PRO A 64 3.32 -16.43 2.35
C PRO A 64 3.55 -14.96 1.95
N TRP A 65 4.70 -14.65 1.35
CA TRP A 65 5.10 -13.27 1.07
C TRP A 65 4.07 -12.52 0.21
N TRP A 66 3.41 -13.22 -0.71
CA TRP A 66 2.38 -12.68 -1.60
C TRP A 66 1.02 -12.41 -0.92
N ARG A 67 0.77 -12.94 0.29
CA ARG A 67 -0.53 -12.85 0.96
C ARG A 67 -0.62 -11.58 1.82
N LEU A 68 -1.12 -10.50 1.22
CA LEU A 68 -1.28 -9.21 1.89
C LEU A 68 -2.56 -9.14 2.74
N THR A 69 -3.63 -9.80 2.32
CA THR A 69 -4.93 -9.75 3.01
C THR A 69 -5.37 -11.14 3.47
N ALA A 70 -6.24 -11.18 4.49
CA ALA A 70 -6.83 -12.43 4.96
C ALA A 70 -7.94 -12.96 4.03
N ARG A 71 -8.69 -12.05 3.39
CA ARG A 71 -9.86 -12.34 2.55
C ARG A 71 -9.75 -11.64 1.18
N PRO A 72 -10.13 -12.32 0.07
CA PRO A 72 -10.05 -11.73 -1.27
C PRO A 72 -10.76 -10.38 -1.47
N PRO A 73 -11.97 -10.13 -0.95
CA PRO A 73 -12.69 -8.88 -1.23
C PRO A 73 -11.88 -7.63 -0.82
N ALA A 74 -11.20 -7.67 0.32
CA ALA A 74 -10.39 -6.54 0.79
C ALA A 74 -9.24 -6.22 -0.17
N GLY A 75 -8.55 -7.24 -0.71
CA GLY A 75 -7.46 -7.01 -1.66
C GLY A 75 -7.97 -6.61 -3.05
N TRP A 76 -9.19 -7.01 -3.44
CA TRP A 76 -9.79 -6.51 -4.68
C TRP A 76 -10.11 -5.02 -4.58
N VAL A 77 -10.73 -4.60 -3.48
CA VAL A 77 -11.04 -3.17 -3.23
C VAL A 77 -9.75 -2.34 -3.15
N LEU A 78 -8.78 -2.75 -2.33
CA LEU A 78 -7.51 -2.02 -2.20
C LEU A 78 -6.72 -2.03 -3.50
N GLY A 79 -6.65 -3.17 -4.19
CA GLY A 79 -5.99 -3.29 -5.48
C GLY A 79 -6.62 -2.38 -6.53
N ALA A 80 -7.95 -2.32 -6.59
CA ALA A 80 -8.67 -1.43 -7.50
C ALA A 80 -8.44 0.04 -7.17
N ILE A 81 -8.52 0.44 -5.89
CA ILE A 81 -8.31 1.84 -5.46
C ILE A 81 -6.91 2.33 -5.86
N TYR A 82 -5.86 1.58 -5.51
CA TYR A 82 -4.49 1.97 -5.85
C TYR A 82 -4.26 1.95 -7.37
N THR A 83 -4.64 0.87 -8.05
CA THR A 83 -4.39 0.76 -9.50
C THR A 83 -5.15 1.81 -10.29
N ALA A 84 -6.44 2.02 -9.98
CA ALA A 84 -7.24 3.03 -10.66
C ALA A 84 -6.76 4.45 -10.33
N GLY A 85 -6.39 4.72 -9.07
CA GLY A 85 -5.86 6.02 -8.66
C GLY A 85 -4.63 6.43 -9.47
N GLU A 86 -3.66 5.52 -9.60
CA GLU A 86 -2.44 5.82 -10.36
C GLU A 86 -2.69 5.88 -11.87
N LEU A 87 -3.55 5.02 -12.43
CA LEU A 87 -3.93 5.10 -13.84
C LEU A 87 -4.65 6.42 -14.17
N ILE A 88 -5.50 6.91 -13.27
CA ILE A 88 -6.14 8.22 -13.43
C ILE A 88 -5.09 9.33 -13.42
N GLY A 89 -4.10 9.28 -12.52
CA GLY A 89 -3.00 10.25 -12.49
C GLY A 89 -2.18 10.27 -13.79
N LEU A 90 -1.91 9.08 -14.34
CA LEU A 90 -1.21 8.92 -15.62
C LEU A 90 -2.00 9.42 -16.83
N ILE A 91 -3.32 9.20 -16.86
CA ILE A 91 -4.17 9.57 -18.00
C ILE A 91 -4.57 11.06 -17.94
N PHE A 92 -4.79 11.57 -16.74
CA PHE A 92 -5.24 12.95 -16.47
C PHE A 92 -4.25 13.70 -15.61
N PRO A 93 -3.03 13.93 -16.11
CA PRO A 93 -2.01 14.57 -15.31
C PRO A 93 -2.29 16.05 -15.08
N VAL A 94 -1.85 16.53 -13.92
CA VAL A 94 -1.89 17.96 -13.62
C VAL A 94 -0.78 18.64 -14.42
N PRO A 95 -1.05 19.71 -15.18
CA PRO A 95 -0.01 20.42 -15.93
C PRO A 95 1.16 20.83 -15.03
N GLY A 96 2.38 20.45 -15.42
CA GLY A 96 3.59 20.70 -14.63
C GLY A 96 3.87 19.70 -13.51
N SER A 97 3.06 18.65 -13.33
CA SER A 97 3.28 17.62 -12.30
C SER A 97 4.14 16.44 -12.75
N HIS A 98 4.54 16.38 -14.02
CA HIS A 98 5.38 15.29 -14.53
C HIS A 98 6.86 15.61 -14.35
N ASP A 99 7.37 15.26 -13.17
CA ASP A 99 8.80 15.15 -12.93
C ASP A 99 9.16 13.68 -12.59
N VAL A 100 10.46 13.43 -12.40
CA VAL A 100 10.95 12.09 -12.03
C VAL A 100 10.34 11.59 -10.71
N VAL A 101 10.02 12.49 -9.78
CA VAL A 101 9.47 12.12 -8.48
C VAL A 101 8.04 11.61 -8.63
N ALA A 102 7.22 12.30 -9.43
CA ALA A 102 5.85 11.91 -9.73
C ALA A 102 5.78 10.55 -10.42
N VAL A 103 6.59 10.34 -11.46
CA VAL A 103 6.64 9.05 -12.18
C VAL A 103 7.04 7.91 -11.25
N VAL A 104 8.04 8.13 -10.38
CA VAL A 104 8.43 7.13 -9.38
C VAL A 104 7.28 6.85 -8.40
N GLY A 105 6.54 7.88 -7.98
CA GLY A 105 5.35 7.75 -7.14
C GLY A 105 4.28 6.87 -7.79
N GLU A 106 3.94 7.15 -9.05
CA GLU A 106 2.93 6.40 -9.83
C GLU A 106 3.32 4.92 -9.98
N VAL A 107 4.57 4.66 -10.34
CA VAL A 107 5.11 3.28 -10.43
C VAL A 107 5.02 2.56 -9.08
N CYS A 108 5.38 3.24 -7.99
CA CYS A 108 5.31 2.69 -6.64
C CYS A 108 3.85 2.43 -6.20
N GLY A 109 2.92 3.32 -6.52
CA GLY A 109 1.49 3.14 -6.25
C GLY A 109 0.89 1.99 -7.04
N LEU A 110 1.25 1.85 -8.32
CA LEU A 110 0.84 0.73 -9.17
C LEU A 110 1.37 -0.58 -8.61
N PHE A 111 2.61 -0.60 -8.14
CA PHE A 111 3.18 -1.78 -7.48
C PHE A 111 2.35 -2.21 -6.26
N ILE A 112 1.89 -1.28 -5.42
CA ILE A 112 1.00 -1.58 -4.29
C ILE A 112 -0.31 -2.18 -4.79
N GLY A 113 -0.95 -1.54 -5.78
CA GLY A 113 -2.20 -2.01 -6.38
C GLY A 113 -2.10 -3.43 -6.91
N LEU A 114 -1.09 -3.69 -7.74
CA LEU A 114 -0.81 -5.00 -8.32
C LEU A 114 -0.50 -6.05 -7.25
N ALA A 115 0.20 -5.69 -6.17
CA ALA A 115 0.48 -6.61 -5.08
C ALA A 115 -0.81 -7.06 -4.36
N PHE A 116 -1.76 -6.13 -4.13
CA PHE A 116 -3.07 -6.46 -3.57
C PHE A 116 -3.92 -7.32 -4.52
N LEU A 117 -3.91 -7.02 -5.82
CA LEU A 117 -4.60 -7.83 -6.83
C LEU A 117 -4.03 -9.24 -6.90
N ASN A 118 -2.70 -9.40 -6.95
CA ASN A 118 -2.03 -10.71 -6.93
C ASN A 118 -2.38 -11.51 -5.66
N SER A 119 -2.41 -10.86 -4.48
CA SER A 119 -2.86 -11.48 -3.25
C SER A 119 -4.30 -12.00 -3.38
N SER A 120 -5.22 -11.19 -3.89
CA SER A 120 -6.63 -11.55 -4.02
C SER A 120 -6.91 -12.62 -5.06
N ILE A 121 -6.23 -12.60 -6.20
CA ILE A 121 -6.32 -13.65 -7.23
C ILE A 121 -5.93 -14.99 -6.62
N ARG A 122 -4.75 -15.06 -5.98
CA ARG A 122 -4.24 -16.30 -5.38
C ARG A 122 -5.17 -16.84 -4.29
N LEU A 123 -5.70 -15.98 -3.42
CA LEU A 123 -6.67 -16.38 -2.39
C LEU A 123 -7.99 -16.87 -2.99
N THR A 124 -8.46 -16.25 -4.06
CA THR A 124 -9.68 -16.68 -4.76
C THR A 124 -9.49 -18.06 -5.38
N LEU A 125 -8.35 -18.28 -6.03
CA LEU A 125 -7.98 -19.58 -6.60
C LEU A 125 -7.84 -20.66 -5.51
N GLN A 126 -7.23 -20.35 -4.37
CA GLN A 126 -7.12 -21.29 -3.25
C GLN A 126 -8.48 -21.68 -2.69
N ARG A 127 -9.41 -20.74 -2.52
CA ARG A 127 -10.76 -21.03 -2.04
C ARG A 127 -11.53 -21.95 -2.98
N ARG A 128 -11.42 -21.72 -4.30
CA ARG A 128 -12.07 -22.57 -5.31
C ARG A 128 -11.56 -24.01 -5.33
N ARG A 129 -10.33 -24.27 -4.87
CA ARG A 129 -9.76 -25.63 -4.79
C ARG A 129 -10.20 -26.42 -3.55
N LEU A 130 -10.75 -25.73 -2.55
CA LEU A 130 -11.17 -26.33 -1.28
C LEU A 130 -12.69 -26.60 -1.24
N GLN A 131 -13.41 -26.20 -2.28
CA GLN A 131 -14.84 -26.46 -2.50
C GLN A 131 -14.98 -27.61 -3.49
#